data_AF-A0A0G1WAM1-F1
#
_entry.id   AF-A0A0G1WAM1-F1
#
_cell.length_a   1.000
_cell.length_b   1.000
_cell.length_c   1.000
_cell.angle_alpha   90.00
_cell.angle_beta   90.00
_cell.angle_gamma   90.00
#
_symmetry.space_group_name_H-M   'P 1'
#
loop_
_entity.id
_entity.type
_entity.pdbx_description
1 polymer ?
#
loop_
_entity_poly.entity_id
_entity_poly.type
_entity_poly.pdbx_seq_one_letter_code
_entity_poly.pdbx_strand_id
1 'polypeptide(L)'
;MEDLIQETLAEILQKLHVEFRKFKVSVDKNGENGSPLYRMAMNAPLQGTAADIVKIAMRKVDTARKTLTPQTLPPMSPYFRRIVHLALVGDEFSDIITESVGEGDKRAVTIKVRG
;
A
#
# COMPACT_ATOMS: atom_id res chain seq x y z
N MET A 1 2.00 4.68 30.32
CA MET A 1 1.59 3.28 30.07
C MET A 1 1.86 2.90 28.63
N GLU A 2 1.47 3.72 27.65
CA GLU A 2 1.79 3.51 26.23
C GLU A 2 3.29 3.41 25.96
N ASP A 3 4.08 4.34 26.50
CA ASP A 3 5.54 4.37 26.31
C ASP A 3 6.22 3.12 26.88
N LEU A 4 5.82 2.70 28.09
CA LEU A 4 6.32 1.47 28.73
C LEU A 4 6.04 0.22 27.88
N ILE A 5 4.85 0.12 27.29
CA ILE A 5 4.48 -1.00 26.41
C ILE A 5 5.32 -0.95 25.13
N GLN A 6 5.50 0.24 24.57
CA GLN A 6 6.29 0.41 23.35
C GLN A 6 7.76 0.03 23.57
N GLU A 7 8.36 0.47 24.67
CA GLU A 7 9.75 0.14 25.05
C GLU A 7 9.91 -1.36 25.30
N THR A 8 9.03 -1.95 26.12
CA THR A 8 9.08 -3.38 26.45
C THR A 8 8.95 -4.26 25.20
N LEU A 9 8.02 -3.93 24.29
CA LEU A 9 7.84 -4.69 23.05
C LEU A 9 9.01 -4.48 22.08
N ALA A 10 9.57 -3.27 22.00
CA ALA A 10 10.77 -3.03 21.19
C ALA A 10 11.95 -3.90 21.66
N GLU A 11 12.17 -4.02 22.98
CA GLU A 11 13.20 -4.91 23.53
C GLU A 11 12.94 -6.38 23.20
N ILE A 12 11.69 -6.84 23.31
CA ILE A 12 11.32 -8.22 22.97
C ILE A 12 11.61 -8.50 21.49
N LEU A 13 11.22 -7.59 20.59
CA LEU A 13 11.47 -7.74 19.15
C LEU A 13 12.97 -7.81 18.84
N GLN A 14 13.79 -7.01 19.53
CA GLN A 14 15.25 -7.08 19.42
C GLN A 14 15.82 -8.41 19.91
N LYS A 15 15.39 -8.90 21.08
CA LYS A 15 15.81 -10.21 21.62
C LYS A 15 15.41 -11.37 20.71
N LEU A 16 14.26 -11.24 20.04
CA LEU A 16 13.79 -12.19 19.04
C LEU A 16 14.46 -12.03 17.67
N HIS A 17 15.40 -11.09 17.51
CA HIS A 17 16.07 -10.78 16.25
C HIS A 17 15.08 -10.46 15.11
N VAL A 18 13.94 -9.84 15.43
CA VAL A 18 12.98 -9.37 14.44
C VAL A 18 13.45 -8.02 13.92
N GLU A 19 13.76 -7.92 12.63
CA GLU A 19 14.12 -6.66 12.00
C GLU A 19 12.87 -5.78 11.79
N PHE A 20 12.92 -4.54 12.30
CA PHE A 20 11.87 -3.54 12.07
C PHE A 20 12.48 -2.15 11.89
N ARG A 21 11.87 -1.35 11.01
CA ARG A 21 12.27 0.03 10.73
C ARG A 21 11.50 1.04 11.57
N LYS A 22 10.22 0.76 11.83
CA LYS A 22 9.34 1.59 12.65
C LYS A 22 8.35 0.70 13.40
N PHE A 23 8.17 1.00 14.68
CA PHE A 23 7.20 0.36 15.55
C PHE A 23 6.43 1.45 16.29
N LYS A 24 5.11 1.32 16.37
CA LYS A 24 4.26 2.27 17.10
C LYS A 24 3.16 1.52 17.84
N VAL A 25 2.96 1.87 19.10
CA VAL A 25 1.80 1.47 19.89
C VAL A 25 0.91 2.69 20.10
N SER A 26 -0.41 2.50 20.01
CA SER A 26 -1.40 3.53 20.31
C SER A 26 -2.57 2.93 21.07
N VAL A 27 -3.10 3.65 22.06
CA VAL A 27 -4.29 3.24 22.80
C VAL A 27 -5.50 4.01 22.33
N ASP A 28 -6.55 3.28 21.97
CA ASP A 28 -7.89 3.81 21.86
C ASP A 28 -8.62 3.61 23.20
N LYS A 29 -8.89 4.72 23.89
CA LYS A 29 -9.55 4.72 25.20
C LYS A 29 -11.05 4.44 25.11
N ASN A 30 -11.62 4.41 23.90
CA ASN A 30 -13.04 4.17 23.64
C ASN A 30 -13.30 2.75 23.10
N GLY A 31 -12.49 1.77 23.48
CA GLY A 31 -12.71 0.38 23.08
C GLY A 31 -14.05 -0.17 23.61
N GLU A 32 -14.50 -1.28 23.01
CA GLU A 32 -15.75 -1.92 23.39
C GLU A 32 -15.80 -2.20 24.92
N ASN A 33 -16.96 -1.96 25.53
CA ASN A 33 -17.21 -2.11 26.98
C ASN A 33 -16.27 -1.30 27.90
N GLY A 34 -15.70 -0.19 27.43
CA GLY A 34 -14.86 0.69 28.25
C GLY A 34 -13.46 0.13 28.53
N SER A 35 -13.07 -0.95 27.83
CA SER A 35 -11.72 -1.49 27.89
C SER A 35 -10.81 -0.78 26.87
N PRO A 36 -9.58 -0.38 27.23
CA PRO A 36 -8.67 0.24 26.28
C PRO A 36 -8.26 -0.76 25.17
N LEU A 37 -8.39 -0.34 23.92
CA LEU A 37 -7.93 -1.12 22.76
C LEU A 37 -6.52 -0.68 22.37
N TYR A 38 -5.57 -1.61 22.41
CA TYR A 38 -4.19 -1.36 22.01
C TYR A 38 -4.00 -1.71 20.53
N ARG A 39 -3.64 -0.72 19.72
CA ARG A 39 -3.27 -0.93 18.32
C ARG A 39 -1.75 -0.91 18.18
N MET A 40 -1.21 -1.98 17.59
CA MET A 40 0.21 -2.10 17.29
C MET A 40 0.40 -2.04 15.78
N ALA A 41 1.32 -1.20 15.33
CA ALA A 41 1.72 -1.10 13.94
C ALA A 41 3.23 -1.33 13.81
N MET A 42 3.60 -2.39 13.11
CA MET A 42 4.99 -2.72 12.76
C MET A 42 5.21 -2.45 11.28
N ASN A 43 6.31 -1.78 10.95
CA ASN A 43 6.76 -1.52 9.58
C ASN A 43 5.63 -0.98 8.70
N ALA A 44 5.35 0.32 8.83
CA ALA A 44 4.39 0.98 7.94
C ALA A 44 4.71 0.64 6.47
N PRO A 45 3.71 0.30 5.65
CA PRO A 45 3.95 -0.07 4.26
C PRO A 45 4.78 1.00 3.55
N LEU A 46 5.93 0.62 3.01
CA LEU A 46 6.83 1.54 2.30
C LEU A 46 6.14 2.21 1.10
N GLN A 47 5.12 1.56 0.54
CA GLN A 47 4.39 1.95 -0.66
C GLN A 47 3.02 2.57 -0.37
N GLY A 48 2.68 2.81 0.91
CA GLY A 48 1.34 3.24 1.32
C GLY A 48 0.34 2.09 1.42
N THR A 49 -0.92 2.41 1.69
CA THR A 49 -2.00 1.43 1.75
C THR A 49 -2.47 1.03 0.35
N ALA A 50 -3.25 -0.05 0.25
CA ALA A 50 -3.89 -0.43 -1.01
C ALA A 50 -4.73 0.72 -1.60
N ALA A 51 -5.42 1.49 -0.74
CA ALA A 51 -6.22 2.63 -1.17
C ALA A 51 -5.37 3.75 -1.79
N ASP A 52 -4.19 4.00 -1.23
CA ASP A 52 -3.26 5.02 -1.77
C ASP A 52 -2.77 4.63 -3.17
N ILE A 53 -2.45 3.35 -3.37
CA ILE A 53 -2.00 2.82 -4.67
C ILE A 53 -3.11 2.92 -5.72
N VAL A 54 -4.35 2.55 -5.37
CA VAL A 54 -5.50 2.67 -6.29
C VAL A 54 -5.76 4.13 -6.66
N LYS A 55 -5.67 5.05 -5.69
CA LYS A 55 -5.84 6.48 -5.94
C LYS A 55 -4.80 7.03 -6.92
N ILE A 56 -3.54 6.59 -6.82
CA ILE A 56 -2.50 6.97 -7.79
C ILE A 56 -2.81 6.38 -9.17
N ALA A 57 -3.26 5.12 -9.24
CA ALA A 57 -3.62 4.47 -10.50
C ALA A 57 -4.76 5.20 -11.22
N MET A 58 -5.82 5.59 -10.51
CA MET A 58 -6.94 6.36 -11.08
C MET A 58 -6.48 7.69 -11.70
N ARG A 59 -5.61 8.44 -11.01
CA ARG A 59 -5.04 9.68 -11.58
C ARG A 59 -4.23 9.43 -12.84
N LYS A 60 -3.54 8.28 -12.92
CA LYS A 60 -2.77 7.89 -14.10
C LYS A 60 -3.69 7.46 -15.25
N VAL A 61 -4.82 6.82 -14.97
CA VAL A 61 -5.88 6.56 -15.98
C VAL A 61 -6.36 7.88 -16.59
N ASP A 62 -6.72 8.86 -15.77
CA ASP A 62 -7.18 10.16 -16.27
C ASP A 62 -6.13 10.85 -17.13
N THR A 63 -4.87 10.75 -16.73
CA THR A 63 -3.75 11.31 -17.49
C THR A 63 -3.60 10.58 -18.82
N ALA A 64 -3.60 9.25 -18.83
CA ALA A 64 -3.49 8.44 -20.04
C ALA A 64 -4.63 8.74 -21.03
N ARG A 65 -5.86 8.88 -20.55
CA ARG A 65 -7.02 9.28 -21.37
C ARG A 65 -6.83 10.66 -22.01
N LYS A 66 -6.33 11.63 -21.24
CA LYS A 66 -6.12 13.01 -21.72
C LYS A 66 -4.97 13.14 -22.70
N THR A 67 -3.87 12.45 -22.45
CA THR A 67 -2.64 12.60 -23.24
C THR A 67 -2.51 11.57 -24.34
N LEU A 68 -3.31 10.50 -24.30
CA LEU A 68 -3.17 9.31 -25.13
C LEU A 68 -1.77 8.68 -25.05
N THR A 69 -1.06 8.92 -23.95
CA THR A 69 0.28 8.36 -23.71
C THR A 69 0.27 7.37 -22.55
N PRO A 70 1.02 6.27 -22.64
CA PRO A 70 1.15 5.32 -21.54
C PRO A 70 1.62 5.96 -20.24
N GLN A 71 1.06 5.53 -19.12
CA GLN A 71 1.41 6.02 -17.79
C GLN A 71 1.89 4.89 -16.90
N THR A 72 3.14 4.97 -16.43
CA THR A 72 3.74 3.96 -15.55
C THR A 72 3.68 4.43 -14.10
N LEU A 73 3.23 3.54 -13.20
CA LEU A 73 3.30 3.74 -11.76
C LEU A 73 4.72 3.47 -11.23
N PRO A 74 5.07 3.93 -10.02
CA PRO A 74 6.31 3.51 -9.37
C PRO A 74 6.40 1.98 -9.24
N PRO A 75 7.61 1.38 -9.28
CA PRO A 75 7.79 -0.04 -9.02
C PRO A 75 7.21 -0.45 -7.67
N MET A 76 6.53 -1.61 -7.63
CA MET A 76 5.81 -2.05 -6.45
C MET A 76 5.78 -3.58 -6.30
N SER A 77 5.49 -4.05 -5.08
CA SER A 77 5.40 -5.48 -4.81
C SER A 77 4.35 -6.16 -5.70
N PRO A 78 4.48 -7.48 -5.99
CA PRO A 78 3.49 -8.21 -6.78
C PRO A 78 2.05 -8.06 -6.25
N TYR A 79 1.90 -7.95 -4.93
CA TYR A 79 0.62 -7.72 -4.26
C TYR A 79 -0.04 -6.40 -4.71
N PHE A 80 0.70 -5.29 -4.68
CA PHE A 80 0.15 -3.99 -5.09
C PHE A 80 -0.09 -3.93 -6.60
N ARG A 81 0.74 -4.58 -7.42
CA ARG A 81 0.49 -4.69 -8.87
C ARG A 81 -0.83 -5.40 -9.14
N ARG A 82 -1.10 -6.51 -8.43
CA ARG A 82 -2.38 -7.23 -8.51
C ARG A 82 -3.56 -6.35 -8.11
N ILE A 83 -3.44 -5.56 -7.04
CA ILE A 83 -4.48 -4.61 -6.63
C ILE A 83 -4.80 -3.63 -7.75
N VAL A 84 -3.78 -3.03 -8.39
CA VAL A 84 -3.99 -2.09 -9.49
C VAL A 84 -4.71 -2.76 -10.65
N HIS A 85 -4.25 -3.96 -11.06
CA HIS A 85 -4.89 -4.70 -12.14
C HIS A 85 -6.38 -4.96 -11.84
N LEU A 86 -6.70 -5.46 -10.65
CA LEU A 86 -8.09 -5.76 -10.27
C LEU A 86 -8.96 -4.50 -10.17
N ALA A 87 -8.41 -3.40 -9.67
CA ALA A 87 -9.14 -2.14 -9.56
C ALA A 87 -9.51 -1.55 -10.92
N LEU A 88 -8.81 -1.91 -11.99
CA LEU A 88 -8.99 -1.36 -13.34
C LEU A 88 -9.58 -2.38 -14.34
N VAL A 89 -10.29 -3.41 -13.86
CA VAL A 89 -10.95 -4.43 -14.70
C VAL A 89 -12.42 -4.10 -15.01
N GLY A 90 -13.07 -3.23 -14.22
CA GLY A 90 -14.49 -2.92 -14.36
C GLY A 90 -14.85 -2.22 -15.70
N ASP A 91 -16.13 -2.25 -16.06
CA ASP A 91 -16.66 -1.70 -17.33
C ASP A 91 -16.29 -0.22 -17.55
N GLU A 92 -16.19 0.56 -16.46
CA GLU A 92 -15.76 1.97 -16.46
C GLU A 92 -14.32 2.17 -16.97
N PHE A 93 -13.52 1.09 -17.05
CA PHE A 93 -12.15 1.05 -17.52
C PHE A 93 -11.99 0.15 -18.76
N SER A 94 -13.07 -0.11 -19.50
CA SER A 94 -13.04 -0.94 -20.71
C SER A 94 -12.14 -0.39 -21.83
N ASP A 95 -11.88 0.91 -21.83
CA ASP A 95 -10.93 1.62 -22.69
C ASP A 95 -9.48 1.57 -22.16
N ILE A 96 -9.22 0.90 -21.04
CA ILE A 96 -7.91 0.86 -20.38
C ILE A 96 -7.32 -0.55 -20.41
N ILE A 97 -6.02 -0.61 -20.67
CA ILE A 97 -5.21 -1.82 -20.59
C ILE A 97 -4.13 -1.59 -19.54
N THR A 98 -3.90 -2.61 -18.70
CA THR A 98 -2.84 -2.59 -17.69
C THR A 98 -1.86 -3.73 -17.93
N GLU A 99 -0.56 -3.44 -17.83
CA GLU A 99 0.50 -4.44 -17.99
C GLU A 99 1.58 -4.25 -16.92
N SER A 100 2.15 -5.35 -16.42
CA SER A 100 3.30 -5.29 -15.53
C SER A 100 4.61 -5.40 -16.33
N VAL A 101 5.40 -4.32 -16.38
CA VAL A 101 6.64 -4.18 -17.17
C VAL A 101 7.87 -4.09 -16.25
N GLY A 102 9.00 -4.63 -16.69
CA GLY A 102 10.26 -4.67 -15.92
C GLY A 102 10.45 -5.97 -15.14
N GLU A 103 11.49 -6.02 -14.31
CA GLU A 103 11.92 -7.25 -13.59
C GLU A 103 12.19 -6.99 -12.11
N GLY A 104 11.96 -8.01 -11.29
CA GLY A 104 12.18 -7.97 -9.84
C GLY A 104 11.56 -6.74 -9.18
N ASP A 105 12.38 -6.04 -8.39
CA ASP A 105 11.99 -4.84 -7.65
C ASP A 105 11.78 -3.60 -8.54
N LYS A 106 12.23 -3.65 -9.80
CA LYS A 106 11.99 -2.58 -10.79
C LYS A 106 10.70 -2.79 -11.56
N ARG A 107 9.97 -3.88 -11.31
CA ARG A 107 8.74 -4.20 -12.02
C ARG A 107 7.58 -3.30 -11.59
N ALA A 108 6.94 -2.68 -12.56
CA ALA A 108 5.90 -1.66 -12.37
C ALA A 108 4.68 -1.94 -13.24
N VAL A 109 3.54 -1.30 -12.94
CA VAL A 109 2.34 -1.35 -13.80
C VAL A 109 2.33 -0.15 -14.73
N THR A 110 2.16 -0.42 -16.01
CA THR A 110 1.90 0.58 -17.06
C THR A 110 0.43 0.52 -17.45
N ILE A 111 -0.20 1.69 -17.52
CA ILE A 111 -1.58 1.92 -17.92
C ILE A 111 -1.56 2.51 -19.33
N LYS A 112 -2.38 1.96 -20.23
CA LYS A 112 -2.50 2.39 -21.63
C LYS A 112 -3.98 2.55 -21.98
N VAL A 113 -4.29 3.52 -22.84
CA VAL A 113 -5.60 3.59 -23.49
C VAL A 113 -5.61 2.57 -24.62
N ARG A 114 -6.70 1.81 -24.74
CA ARG A 114 -6.98 0.92 -25.85
C ARG A 114 -7.23 1.79 -27.09
N GLY A 115 -6.34 1.69 -28.07
CA GLY A 115 -6.52 2.30 -29.39
C GLY A 115 -7.55 1.56 -30.23
#